data_AF-A0A1X2IJI6-F1
#
_entry.id   AF-A0A1X2IJI6-F1
#
_cell.length_a   1.000
_cell.length_b   1.000
_cell.length_c   1.000
_cell.angle_alpha   90.00
_cell.angle_beta   90.00
_cell.angle_gamma   90.00
#
_symmetry.space_group_name_H-M   'P 1'
#
loop_
_entity.id
_entity.type
_entity.pdbx_description
1 polymer ?
#
loop_
_entity_poly.entity_id
_entity_poly.type
_entity_poly.pdbx_seq_one_letter_code
_entity_poly.pdbx_strand_id
1 'polypeptide(L)'
;MLLKSTLAMIALVASSTMVSGCEPPCRHGLAKAFADNYAPVVQDTVVQLHSNLKANLFQSSTPPVQITSVVPEKAIHDAVLNAVQETLDAYTDRAKGATLENGIFQVMFNEKDPFKGDCNNPKRVDRRMPPPGESWTLLECEKMDYICGNPPSICHHLKMVKERIVDRIKTQLKEHATFDNGLLVHSLVENIKRSVRASMTKYGAGSMTDNVHVMEYANGLVNNAINSLSNWVSTDVENLCDGSSSQSSHCGGWDPQIKTEILRWP
;
A
#
# COMPACT_ATOMS: atom_id res chain seq x y z
N MET A 1 18.52 69.61 9.82
CA MET A 1 17.96 69.02 11.06
C MET A 1 16.47 68.77 10.85
N LEU A 2 16.07 67.49 10.99
CA LEU A 2 14.77 66.97 11.41
C LEU A 2 13.48 67.66 10.89
N LEU A 3 12.81 67.01 9.94
CA LEU A 3 11.38 66.73 10.07
C LEU A 3 11.11 65.32 9.54
N LYS A 4 11.05 64.38 10.48
CA LYS A 4 10.66 62.99 10.30
C LYS A 4 9.22 62.83 10.79
N SER A 5 8.53 61.90 10.13
CA SER A 5 7.47 61.05 10.68
C SER A 5 6.15 61.70 11.05
N THR A 6 5.12 61.38 10.27
CA THR A 6 3.87 60.81 10.80
C THR A 6 3.08 60.23 9.63
N LEU A 7 3.38 58.98 9.29
CA LEU A 7 2.54 58.18 8.41
C LEU A 7 2.40 56.79 9.03
N ALA A 8 1.14 56.44 9.26
CA ALA A 8 0.60 55.09 9.33
C ALA A 8 1.13 54.16 10.44
N MET A 9 0.30 53.97 11.47
CA MET A 9 0.07 52.61 11.96
C MET A 9 -1.33 52.48 12.57
N ILE A 10 -2.33 52.42 11.70
CA ILE A 10 -3.59 51.71 12.00
C ILE A 10 -3.64 50.56 11.00
N ALA A 11 -3.05 49.44 11.38
CA ALA A 11 -3.37 48.14 10.84
C ALA A 11 -3.72 47.26 12.04
N LEU A 12 -4.95 47.44 12.54
CA LEU A 12 -5.63 46.38 13.26
C LEU A 12 -5.77 45.22 12.27
N VAL A 13 -4.79 44.33 12.25
CA VAL A 13 -4.94 43.03 11.64
C VAL A 13 -5.92 42.28 12.53
N ALA A 14 -7.19 42.30 12.14
CA ALA A 14 -8.15 41.31 12.58
C ALA A 14 -7.58 39.95 12.15
N SER A 15 -6.85 39.31 13.05
CA SER A 15 -6.37 37.94 12.91
C SER A 15 -7.59 37.03 12.98
N SER A 16 -8.27 36.92 11.84
CA SER A 16 -9.31 35.95 11.56
C SER A 16 -8.92 34.61 12.16
N THR A 17 -9.79 34.16 13.04
CA THR A 17 -9.48 33.24 14.10
C THR A 17 -9.51 31.78 13.61
N MET A 18 -8.71 31.41 12.60
CA MET A 18 -8.73 30.05 12.01
C MET A 18 -7.95 29.03 12.87
N VAL A 19 -8.52 27.84 13.10
CA VAL A 19 -7.85 26.66 13.65
C VAL A 19 -7.18 26.01 12.46
N SER A 20 -5.86 26.10 12.43
CA SER A 20 -5.08 25.58 11.31
C SER A 20 -5.26 24.06 11.27
N GLY A 21 -5.69 23.55 10.12
CA GLY A 21 -5.60 22.12 9.86
C GLY A 21 -4.13 21.68 9.82
N CYS A 22 -3.90 20.38 9.97
CA CYS A 22 -2.62 19.70 9.85
C CYS A 22 -1.85 20.22 8.61
N GLU A 23 -0.69 20.81 8.85
CA GLU A 23 0.21 21.35 7.83
C GLU A 23 0.86 20.22 7.00
N PRO A 24 1.46 20.49 5.83
CA PRO A 24 2.04 19.45 4.98
C PRO A 24 2.98 18.47 5.71
N PRO A 25 3.90 18.91 6.60
CA PRO A 25 4.75 17.98 7.36
C PRO A 25 3.95 17.03 8.26
N CYS A 26 2.90 17.55 8.91
CA CYS A 26 1.98 16.75 9.70
C CYS A 26 1.27 15.70 8.84
N ARG A 27 0.76 16.07 7.65
CA ARG A 27 0.04 15.15 6.77
C ARG A 27 0.92 13.99 6.30
N HIS A 28 2.16 14.29 5.90
CA HIS A 28 3.13 13.27 5.54
C HIS A 28 3.52 12.40 6.73
N GLY A 29 3.75 13.00 7.90
CA GLY A 29 4.05 12.27 9.13
C GLY A 29 2.95 11.29 9.52
N LEU A 30 1.68 11.70 9.45
CA LEU A 30 0.53 10.84 9.69
C LEU A 30 0.42 9.73 8.65
N ALA A 31 0.49 10.07 7.37
CA ALA A 31 0.43 9.08 6.29
C ALA A 31 1.53 8.02 6.43
N LYS A 32 2.74 8.45 6.79
CA LYS A 32 3.86 7.57 7.07
C LYS A 32 3.60 6.67 8.28
N ALA A 33 3.10 7.22 9.38
CA ALA A 33 2.81 6.43 10.57
C ALA A 33 1.76 5.33 10.30
N PHE A 34 0.72 5.64 9.53
CA PHE A 34 -0.22 4.62 9.06
C PHE A 34 0.45 3.62 8.11
N ALA A 35 1.27 4.07 7.16
CA ALA A 35 1.98 3.20 6.24
C ALA A 35 2.89 2.19 6.97
N ASP A 36 3.61 2.64 8.00
CA ASP A 36 4.48 1.79 8.81
C ASP A 36 3.70 0.70 9.54
N ASN A 37 2.46 0.99 9.99
CA ASN A 37 1.58 -0.01 10.62
C ASN A 37 0.94 -0.98 9.62
N TYR A 38 0.64 -0.53 8.39
CA TYR A 38 0.02 -1.36 7.35
C TYR A 38 1.04 -2.08 6.44
N ALA A 39 2.33 -1.73 6.49
CA ALA A 39 3.35 -2.40 5.70
C ALA A 39 3.45 -3.92 5.97
N PRO A 40 3.36 -4.40 7.23
CA PRO A 40 3.29 -5.83 7.53
C PRO A 40 2.06 -6.52 6.91
N VAL A 41 0.90 -5.84 6.89
CA VAL A 41 -0.32 -6.37 6.26
C VAL A 41 -0.09 -6.64 4.77
N VAL A 42 0.54 -5.70 4.06
CA VAL A 42 0.90 -5.86 2.64
C VAL A 42 1.89 -7.01 2.45
N GLN A 43 2.93 -7.07 3.29
CA GLN A 43 3.93 -8.13 3.26
C GLN A 43 3.30 -9.52 3.41
N ASP A 44 2.49 -9.73 4.44
CA ASP A 44 1.86 -11.02 4.73
C ASP A 44 0.91 -11.45 3.60
N THR A 45 0.21 -10.48 3.01
CA THR A 45 -0.67 -10.73 1.85
C THR A 45 0.11 -11.21 0.63
N VAL A 46 1.30 -10.67 0.39
CA VAL A 46 2.16 -11.16 -0.71
C VAL A 46 2.83 -12.50 -0.37
N VAL A 47 3.16 -12.75 0.90
CA VAL A 47 3.68 -14.06 1.34
C VAL A 47 2.65 -15.19 1.14
N GLN A 48 1.36 -14.90 1.36
CA GLN A 48 0.28 -15.84 1.04
C GLN A 48 0.19 -16.10 -0.47
N LEU A 49 0.27 -15.04 -1.30
CA LEU A 49 0.33 -15.19 -2.75
C LEU A 49 1.51 -16.09 -3.17
N HIS A 50 2.69 -15.88 -2.58
CA HIS A 50 3.86 -16.72 -2.87
C HIS A 50 3.58 -18.19 -2.55
N SER A 51 2.98 -18.48 -1.38
CA SER A 51 2.61 -19.84 -0.97
C SER A 51 1.61 -20.46 -1.95
N ASN A 52 0.62 -19.70 -2.39
CA ASN A 52 -0.38 -20.13 -3.38
C ASN A 52 0.26 -20.42 -4.74
N LEU A 53 1.16 -19.56 -5.21
CA LEU A 53 1.90 -19.79 -6.46
C LEU A 53 2.77 -21.03 -6.36
N LYS A 54 3.53 -21.20 -5.27
CA LYS A 54 4.39 -22.37 -5.08
C LYS A 54 3.61 -23.70 -5.12
N ALA A 55 2.39 -23.71 -4.60
CA ALA A 55 1.54 -24.90 -4.61
C ALA A 55 0.92 -25.19 -5.99
N ASN A 56 0.55 -24.16 -6.76
CA ASN A 56 -0.33 -24.31 -7.92
C ASN A 56 0.36 -24.05 -9.27
N LEU A 57 1.53 -23.43 -9.31
CA LEU A 57 2.16 -22.96 -10.55
C LEU A 57 2.40 -24.09 -11.57
N PHE A 58 2.81 -25.26 -11.09
CA PHE A 58 3.09 -26.44 -11.94
C PHE A 58 1.91 -27.40 -12.04
N GLN A 59 0.75 -27.07 -11.45
CA GLN A 59 -0.42 -27.93 -11.48
C GLN A 59 -0.90 -28.12 -12.92
N SER A 60 -1.06 -29.37 -13.34
CA SER A 60 -1.51 -29.72 -14.70
C SER A 60 -0.62 -29.19 -15.85
N SER A 61 0.59 -28.70 -15.54
CA SER A 61 1.58 -28.23 -16.51
C SER A 61 2.84 -29.08 -16.36
N THR A 62 2.89 -30.22 -17.04
CA THR A 62 4.09 -31.07 -17.07
C THR A 62 4.97 -30.64 -18.26
N PRO A 63 6.29 -30.45 -18.08
CA PRO A 63 7.13 -30.13 -19.20
C PRO A 63 7.14 -31.28 -20.22
N PRO A 64 6.97 -30.98 -21.52
CA PRO A 64 6.93 -31.99 -22.57
C PRO A 64 8.26 -32.74 -22.70
N VAL A 65 8.21 -33.97 -23.23
CA VAL A 65 9.38 -34.87 -23.36
C VAL A 65 10.53 -34.21 -24.14
N GLN A 66 10.21 -33.37 -25.12
CA GLN A 66 11.18 -32.60 -25.90
C GLN A 66 11.99 -31.63 -25.02
N ILE A 67 11.40 -31.12 -23.93
CA ILE A 67 12.10 -30.31 -22.94
C ILE A 67 12.87 -31.22 -21.98
N THR A 68 12.21 -32.21 -21.38
CA THR A 68 12.80 -33.02 -20.30
C THR A 68 13.91 -33.96 -20.76
N SER A 69 14.00 -34.25 -22.06
CA SER A 69 15.11 -34.97 -22.67
C SER A 69 16.44 -34.19 -22.69
N VAL A 70 16.39 -32.86 -22.53
CA VAL A 70 17.57 -31.98 -22.59
C VAL A 70 17.76 -31.20 -21.29
N VAL A 71 16.66 -30.80 -20.64
CA VAL A 71 16.67 -29.97 -19.44
C VAL A 71 15.99 -30.74 -18.30
N PRO A 72 16.67 -30.96 -17.16
CA PRO A 72 16.05 -31.56 -15.99
C PRO A 72 14.84 -30.74 -15.53
N GLU A 73 13.68 -31.36 -15.37
CA GLU A 73 12.43 -30.70 -14.94
C GLU A 73 12.63 -29.86 -13.68
N LYS A 74 13.32 -30.42 -12.68
CA LYS A 74 13.66 -29.72 -11.44
C LYS A 74 14.41 -28.41 -11.69
N ALA A 75 15.33 -28.37 -12.66
CA ALA A 75 16.09 -27.16 -12.95
C ALA A 75 15.20 -26.04 -13.50
N ILE A 76 14.16 -26.39 -14.26
CA ILE A 76 13.16 -25.44 -14.74
C ILE A 76 12.29 -24.98 -13.57
N HIS A 77 11.82 -25.90 -12.74
CA HIS A 77 10.96 -25.57 -11.59
C HIS A 77 11.68 -24.63 -10.62
N ASP A 78 12.93 -24.94 -10.25
CA ASP A 78 13.73 -24.12 -9.34
C ASP A 78 13.97 -22.73 -9.95
N ALA A 79 14.31 -22.63 -11.24
CA ALA A 79 14.52 -21.34 -11.91
C ALA A 79 13.24 -20.48 -11.98
N VAL A 80 12.09 -21.12 -12.24
CA VAL A 80 10.79 -20.42 -12.28
C VAL A 80 10.37 -19.97 -10.88
N LEU A 81 10.50 -20.83 -9.86
CA LEU A 81 10.16 -20.48 -8.48
C LEU A 81 11.05 -19.35 -7.94
N ASN A 82 12.35 -19.37 -8.24
CA ASN A 82 13.26 -18.31 -7.85
C ASN A 82 12.85 -16.98 -8.50
N ALA A 83 12.51 -16.99 -9.79
CA ALA A 83 12.07 -15.76 -10.46
C ALA A 83 10.72 -15.25 -9.95
N VAL A 84 9.80 -16.15 -9.54
CA VAL A 84 8.56 -15.77 -8.86
C VAL A 84 8.89 -15.12 -7.51
N GLN A 85 9.74 -15.73 -6.68
CA GLN A 85 10.18 -15.17 -5.40
C GLN A 85 10.77 -13.76 -5.59
N GLU A 86 11.74 -13.60 -6.49
CA GLU A 86 12.37 -12.30 -6.78
C GLU A 86 11.35 -11.25 -7.25
N THR A 87 10.36 -11.67 -8.06
CA THR A 87 9.29 -10.77 -8.53
C THR A 87 8.42 -10.31 -7.36
N LEU A 88 8.06 -11.22 -6.46
CA LEU A 88 7.22 -10.91 -5.30
C LEU A 88 7.97 -10.08 -4.26
N ASP A 89 9.27 -10.29 -4.06
CA ASP A 89 10.11 -9.47 -3.19
C ASP A 89 10.20 -8.03 -3.73
N ALA A 90 10.54 -7.88 -5.01
CA ALA A 90 10.61 -6.58 -5.66
C ALA A 90 9.25 -5.85 -5.65
N TYR A 91 8.16 -6.59 -5.87
CA TYR A 91 6.81 -6.04 -5.76
C TYR A 91 6.50 -5.58 -4.34
N THR A 92 6.82 -6.40 -3.33
CA THR A 92 6.54 -6.07 -1.93
C THR A 92 7.32 -4.85 -1.48
N ASP A 93 8.59 -4.74 -1.86
CA ASP A 93 9.43 -3.58 -1.57
C ASP A 93 8.89 -2.29 -2.20
N ARG A 94 8.31 -2.39 -3.40
CA ARG A 94 7.68 -1.25 -4.07
C ARG A 94 6.31 -0.92 -3.50
N ALA A 95 5.52 -1.93 -3.16
CA ALA A 95 4.17 -1.78 -2.63
C ALA A 95 4.21 -1.23 -1.19
N LYS A 96 5.24 -1.58 -0.41
CA LYS A 96 5.53 -0.97 0.89
C LYS A 96 6.26 0.37 0.75
N GLY A 97 6.37 1.11 1.84
CA GLY A 97 7.11 2.37 1.88
C GLY A 97 6.40 3.51 1.15
N ALA A 98 7.10 4.22 0.26
CA ALA A 98 6.63 5.47 -0.33
C ALA A 98 5.34 5.34 -1.14
N THR A 99 5.12 4.20 -1.82
CA THR A 99 3.87 3.95 -2.56
C THR A 99 2.68 3.84 -1.61
N LEU A 100 2.84 3.08 -0.51
CA LEU A 100 1.82 2.93 0.52
C LEU A 100 1.56 4.27 1.23
N GLU A 101 2.62 4.98 1.63
CA GLU A 101 2.51 6.31 2.23
C GLU A 101 1.75 7.28 1.32
N ASN A 102 2.12 7.36 0.03
CA ASN A 102 1.44 8.25 -0.90
C ASN A 102 -0.02 7.82 -1.11
N GLY A 103 -0.32 6.53 -1.22
CA GLY A 103 -1.69 6.03 -1.29
C GLY A 103 -2.53 6.46 -0.09
N ILE A 104 -1.97 6.34 1.12
CA ILE A 104 -2.60 6.77 2.37
C ILE A 104 -2.77 8.30 2.41
N PHE A 105 -1.76 9.05 1.97
CA PHE A 105 -1.84 10.50 1.89
C PHE A 105 -2.99 10.94 0.97
N GLN A 106 -3.14 10.30 -0.20
CA GLN A 106 -4.23 10.63 -1.11
C GLN A 106 -5.59 10.36 -0.46
N VAL A 107 -5.81 9.17 0.11
CA VAL A 107 -7.13 8.81 0.67
C VAL A 107 -7.51 9.65 1.89
N MET A 108 -6.53 10.07 2.70
CA MET A 108 -6.80 10.89 3.87
C MET A 108 -7.04 12.36 3.52
N PHE A 109 -6.29 12.89 2.55
CA PHE A 109 -6.19 14.35 2.38
C PHE A 109 -6.65 14.86 1.01
N ASN A 110 -6.71 14.05 -0.04
CA ASN A 110 -6.99 14.52 -1.41
C ASN A 110 -8.23 13.90 -2.05
N GLU A 111 -8.65 12.73 -1.58
CA GLU A 111 -9.85 12.04 -2.07
C GLU A 111 -11.12 12.55 -1.37
N LYS A 112 -12.24 11.84 -1.53
CA LYS A 112 -13.56 12.25 -1.04
C LYS A 112 -13.56 12.43 0.48
N ASP A 113 -14.24 13.49 0.94
CA ASP A 113 -14.37 13.89 2.34
C ASP A 113 -12.99 13.98 3.04
N PRO A 114 -12.07 14.81 2.53
CA PRO A 114 -10.70 14.85 3.00
C PRO A 114 -10.62 15.49 4.40
N PHE A 115 -9.64 15.04 5.19
CA PHE A 115 -9.26 15.71 6.45
C PHE A 115 -8.51 17.02 6.14
N LYS A 116 -9.26 18.03 5.67
CA LYS A 116 -8.77 19.37 5.32
C LYS A 116 -9.72 20.43 5.85
N GLY A 117 -9.22 21.67 5.92
CA GLY A 117 -10.02 22.84 6.27
C GLY A 117 -10.05 23.16 7.76
N ASP A 118 -10.73 24.27 8.07
CA ASP A 118 -10.85 24.85 9.41
C ASP A 118 -11.75 23.99 10.32
N CYS A 119 -11.37 23.92 11.59
CA CYS A 119 -12.03 23.17 12.65
C CYS A 119 -12.75 24.07 13.68
N ASN A 120 -13.21 25.25 13.26
CA ASN A 120 -13.91 26.20 14.12
C ASN A 120 -15.43 26.24 14.00
N ASN A 121 -16.03 25.54 13.05
CA ASN A 121 -17.45 25.68 12.74
C ASN A 121 -18.12 24.30 12.61
N PRO A 122 -18.67 23.73 13.70
CA PRO A 122 -18.75 24.30 15.05
C PRO A 122 -17.43 24.20 15.84
N LYS A 123 -17.19 25.15 16.74
CA LYS A 123 -16.02 25.11 17.63
C LYS A 123 -16.23 24.01 18.68
N ARG A 124 -15.27 23.08 18.78
CA ARG A 124 -15.28 21.96 19.73
C ARG A 124 -14.16 22.00 20.76
N VAL A 125 -13.02 22.57 20.37
CA VAL A 125 -11.82 22.70 21.19
C VAL A 125 -11.53 24.18 21.44
N ASP A 126 -11.01 24.50 22.64
CA ASP A 126 -10.82 25.88 23.05
C ASP A 126 -9.59 26.52 22.42
N ARG A 127 -8.54 25.71 22.20
CA ARG A 127 -7.27 26.08 21.55
C ARG A 127 -7.22 25.62 20.10
N ARG A 128 -6.39 26.30 19.31
CA ARG A 128 -6.26 26.07 17.86
C ARG A 128 -5.05 25.23 17.47
N MET A 129 -4.05 25.19 18.35
CA MET A 129 -2.88 24.31 18.29
C MET A 129 -2.41 24.09 19.73
N PRO A 130 -1.73 22.97 20.04
CA PRO A 130 -1.09 22.78 21.33
C PRO A 130 0.08 23.77 21.49
N PRO A 131 0.37 24.24 22.72
CA PRO A 131 1.57 25.00 23.02
C PRO A 131 2.85 24.26 22.58
N PRO A 132 3.96 24.97 22.31
CA PRO A 132 5.23 24.34 22.00
C PRO A 132 5.64 23.32 23.08
N GLY A 133 5.90 22.08 22.68
CA GLY A 133 6.27 20.99 23.59
C GLY A 133 5.08 20.23 24.19
N GLU A 134 3.84 20.62 23.90
CA GLU A 134 2.64 19.89 24.28
C GLU A 134 2.01 19.15 23.08
N SER A 135 1.18 18.16 23.38
CA SER A 135 0.35 17.45 22.40
C SER A 135 -1.11 17.80 22.59
N TRP A 136 -1.91 17.53 21.56
CA TRP A 136 -3.35 17.42 21.73
C TRP A 136 -3.68 16.31 22.74
N THR A 137 -4.82 16.44 23.42
CA THR A 137 -5.28 15.49 24.43
C THR A 137 -6.31 14.53 23.85
N LEU A 138 -6.46 13.36 24.48
CA LEU A 138 -7.54 12.42 24.13
C LEU A 138 -8.93 13.04 24.33
N LEU A 139 -9.09 13.93 25.32
CA LEU A 139 -10.34 14.67 25.52
C LEU A 139 -10.65 15.59 24.33
N GLU A 140 -9.64 16.23 23.74
CA GLU A 140 -9.82 17.03 22.52
C GLU A 140 -10.15 16.17 21.30
N CYS A 141 -9.56 14.98 21.20
CA CYS A 141 -9.93 13.97 20.21
C CYS A 141 -11.41 13.56 20.34
N GLU A 142 -11.88 13.26 21.55
CA GLU A 142 -13.27 12.87 21.78
C GLU A 142 -14.28 13.97 21.42
N LYS A 143 -13.90 15.24 21.58
CA LYS A 143 -14.75 16.40 21.24
C LYS A 143 -14.91 16.66 19.73
N MET A 144 -14.02 16.16 18.88
CA MET A 144 -14.03 16.45 17.43
C MET A 144 -14.95 15.51 16.63
N ASP A 145 -16.25 15.65 16.85
CA ASP A 145 -17.32 14.84 16.23
C ASP A 145 -17.58 15.08 14.73
N TYR A 146 -16.80 15.94 14.07
CA TYR A 146 -16.93 16.23 12.63
C TYR A 146 -15.57 16.22 11.93
N ILE A 147 -15.61 15.95 10.62
CA ILE A 147 -14.40 15.82 9.80
C ILE A 147 -13.87 17.22 9.45
N CYS A 148 -12.64 17.48 9.86
CA CYS A 148 -11.85 18.65 9.48
C CYS A 148 -10.34 18.31 9.52
N GLY A 149 -9.49 19.28 9.23
CA GLY A 149 -8.06 19.03 9.02
C GLY A 149 -7.18 18.87 10.25
N ASN A 150 -7.65 19.08 11.48
CA ASN A 150 -6.79 19.03 12.65
C ASN A 150 -6.54 17.59 13.15
N PRO A 151 -5.44 17.34 13.89
CA PRO A 151 -5.15 16.01 14.42
C PRO A 151 -6.23 15.43 15.35
N PRO A 152 -6.88 16.20 16.25
CA PRO A 152 -8.00 15.69 17.05
C PRO A 152 -9.17 15.11 16.23
N SER A 153 -9.54 15.73 15.10
CA SER A 153 -10.54 15.19 14.17
C SER A 153 -10.11 13.86 13.57
N ILE A 154 -8.86 13.76 13.09
CA ILE A 154 -8.31 12.51 12.55
C ILE A 154 -8.32 11.41 13.62
N CYS A 155 -7.98 11.75 14.87
CA CYS A 155 -8.02 10.84 16.00
C CYS A 155 -9.45 10.37 16.34
N HIS A 156 -10.43 11.28 16.30
CA HIS A 156 -11.83 10.95 16.56
C HIS A 156 -12.36 9.95 15.53
N HIS A 157 -12.09 10.25 14.25
CA HIS A 157 -12.56 9.47 13.11
C HIS A 157 -11.60 8.34 12.72
N LEU A 158 -10.77 7.86 13.67
CA LEU A 158 -9.73 6.85 13.40
C LEU A 158 -10.28 5.60 12.72
N LYS A 159 -11.47 5.13 13.13
CA LYS A 159 -12.12 3.97 12.50
C LYS A 159 -12.34 4.20 11.00
N MET A 160 -12.91 5.34 10.64
CA MET A 160 -13.14 5.72 9.24
C MET A 160 -11.82 5.86 8.47
N VAL A 161 -10.80 6.45 9.09
CA VAL A 161 -9.47 6.57 8.48
C VAL A 161 -8.90 5.19 8.17
N LYS A 162 -8.98 4.25 9.11
CA LYS A 162 -8.49 2.88 8.94
C LYS A 162 -9.24 2.14 7.83
N GLU A 163 -10.56 2.23 7.79
CA GLU A 163 -11.40 1.63 6.74
C GLU A 163 -11.00 2.14 5.35
N ARG A 164 -10.90 3.47 5.19
CA ARG A 164 -10.47 4.09 3.94
C ARG A 164 -9.07 3.64 3.48
N ILE A 165 -8.13 3.54 4.42
CA ILE A 165 -6.77 3.07 4.13
C ILE A 165 -6.79 1.61 3.67
N VAL A 166 -7.52 0.75 4.37
CA VAL A 166 -7.66 -0.66 3.97
C VAL A 166 -8.27 -0.78 2.58
N ASP A 167 -9.36 -0.06 2.29
CA ASP A 167 -9.99 -0.06 0.97
C ASP A 167 -9.04 0.43 -0.13
N ARG A 168 -8.20 1.43 0.19
CA ARG A 168 -7.18 1.91 -0.73
C ARG A 168 -6.12 0.85 -1.00
N ILE A 169 -5.63 0.16 0.03
CA ILE A 169 -4.67 -0.95 -0.11
C ILE A 169 -5.29 -2.05 -0.98
N LYS A 170 -6.54 -2.47 -0.69
CA LYS A 170 -7.26 -3.47 -1.50
C LYS A 170 -7.32 -3.06 -2.95
N THR A 171 -7.71 -1.82 -3.24
CA THR A 171 -7.82 -1.29 -4.60
C THR A 171 -6.47 -1.34 -5.31
N GLN A 172 -5.39 -0.88 -4.68
CA GLN A 172 -4.05 -0.91 -5.28
C GLN A 172 -3.55 -2.33 -5.56
N LEU A 173 -3.75 -3.27 -4.62
CA LEU A 173 -3.38 -4.67 -4.80
C LEU A 173 -4.14 -5.30 -5.97
N LYS A 174 -5.46 -5.02 -6.08
CA LYS A 174 -6.30 -5.46 -7.20
C LYS A 174 -5.80 -4.90 -8.52
N GLU A 175 -5.62 -3.58 -8.61
CA GLU A 175 -5.14 -2.90 -9.82
C GLU A 175 -3.83 -3.50 -10.32
N HIS A 176 -2.87 -3.75 -9.43
CA HIS A 176 -1.59 -4.36 -9.79
C HIS A 176 -1.69 -5.83 -10.24
N ALA A 177 -2.75 -6.53 -9.85
CA ALA A 177 -3.01 -7.92 -10.23
C ALA A 177 -3.86 -8.08 -11.50
N THR A 178 -4.48 -7.00 -12.00
CA THR A 178 -5.30 -7.04 -13.22
C THR A 178 -4.48 -7.28 -14.48
N PHE A 179 -4.93 -8.17 -15.36
CA PHE A 179 -4.21 -8.58 -16.57
C PHE A 179 -3.87 -7.42 -17.53
N ASP A 180 -4.76 -6.43 -17.63
CA ASP A 180 -4.66 -5.40 -18.69
C ASP A 180 -3.53 -4.39 -18.45
N ASN A 181 -3.25 -4.01 -17.20
CA ASN A 181 -2.26 -2.97 -16.87
C ASN A 181 -1.53 -3.23 -15.53
N GLY A 182 -1.71 -4.40 -14.92
CA GLY A 182 -1.21 -4.67 -13.58
C GLY A 182 0.29 -4.92 -13.55
N LEU A 183 1.02 -4.08 -12.81
CA LEU A 183 2.48 -4.20 -12.68
C LEU A 183 2.93 -5.61 -12.24
N LEU A 184 2.23 -6.20 -11.26
CA LEU A 184 2.60 -7.50 -10.69
C LEU A 184 2.39 -8.62 -11.71
N VAL A 185 1.22 -8.66 -12.37
CA VAL A 185 0.93 -9.71 -13.35
C VAL A 185 1.86 -9.62 -14.57
N HIS A 186 2.16 -8.43 -15.08
CA HIS A 186 3.10 -8.28 -16.19
C HIS A 186 4.50 -8.78 -15.80
N SER A 187 4.97 -8.40 -14.61
CA SER A 187 6.29 -8.82 -14.12
C SER A 187 6.36 -10.35 -13.95
N LEU A 188 5.33 -10.96 -13.38
CA LEU A 188 5.25 -12.42 -13.24
C LEU A 188 5.24 -13.12 -14.60
N VAL A 189 4.41 -12.67 -15.54
CA VAL A 189 4.31 -13.26 -16.88
C VAL A 189 5.65 -13.21 -17.62
N GLU A 190 6.31 -12.05 -17.61
CA GLU A 190 7.60 -11.89 -18.27
C GLU A 190 8.68 -12.75 -17.61
N ASN A 191 8.77 -12.72 -16.29
CA ASN A 191 9.81 -13.43 -15.56
C ASN A 191 9.65 -14.96 -15.64
N ILE A 192 8.42 -15.48 -15.61
CA ILE A 192 8.16 -16.91 -15.83
C ILE A 192 8.64 -17.33 -17.22
N LYS A 193 8.23 -16.61 -18.27
CA LYS A 193 8.66 -16.90 -19.66
C LYS A 193 10.16 -16.80 -19.82
N ARG A 194 10.78 -15.78 -19.21
CA ARG A 194 12.23 -15.57 -19.25
C ARG A 194 12.98 -16.71 -18.56
N SER A 195 12.52 -17.17 -17.39
CA SER A 195 13.16 -18.26 -16.65
C SER A 195 13.10 -19.59 -17.38
N VAL A 196 11.97 -19.92 -18.03
CA VAL A 196 11.89 -21.13 -18.87
C VAL A 196 12.92 -21.05 -20.00
N ARG A 197 12.97 -19.93 -20.74
CA ARG A 197 13.92 -19.74 -21.84
C ARG A 197 15.38 -19.76 -21.37
N ALA A 198 15.68 -19.10 -20.25
CA ALA A 198 17.02 -19.08 -19.67
C ALA A 198 17.49 -20.48 -19.27
N SER A 199 16.61 -21.30 -18.69
CA SER A 199 16.90 -22.70 -18.40
C SER A 199 17.15 -23.51 -19.68
N MET A 200 16.35 -23.33 -20.73
CA MET A 200 16.61 -23.98 -22.03
C MET A 200 17.99 -23.62 -22.60
N THR A 201 18.33 -22.34 -22.62
CA THR A 201 19.62 -21.85 -23.11
C THR A 201 20.79 -22.40 -22.28
N LYS A 202 20.66 -22.39 -20.95
CA LYS A 202 21.70 -22.87 -20.03
C LYS A 202 22.08 -24.33 -20.28
N TYR A 203 21.12 -25.16 -20.68
CA TYR A 203 21.31 -26.59 -20.95
C TYR A 203 21.54 -26.89 -22.45
N GLY A 204 21.85 -25.88 -23.26
CA GLY A 204 22.19 -26.06 -24.68
C GLY A 204 20.99 -26.25 -25.61
N ALA A 205 19.76 -26.07 -25.12
CA ALA A 205 18.51 -26.16 -25.89
C ALA A 205 17.99 -24.80 -26.37
N GLY A 206 18.87 -23.79 -26.52
CA GLY A 206 18.48 -22.42 -26.87
C GLY A 206 17.75 -22.30 -28.21
N SER A 207 18.06 -23.15 -29.19
CA SER A 207 17.36 -23.18 -30.48
C SER A 207 15.91 -23.65 -30.38
N MET A 208 15.50 -24.23 -29.25
CA MET A 208 14.15 -24.76 -29.02
C MET A 208 13.25 -23.76 -28.29
N THR A 209 13.73 -22.59 -27.88
CA THR A 209 12.94 -21.64 -27.08
C THR A 209 11.68 -21.12 -27.76
N ASP A 210 11.65 -21.14 -29.09
CA ASP A 210 10.52 -20.73 -29.93
C ASP A 210 9.74 -21.95 -30.46
N ASN A 211 10.05 -23.16 -29.99
CA ASN A 211 9.25 -24.34 -30.29
C ASN A 211 7.87 -24.22 -29.64
N VAL A 212 6.84 -24.65 -30.39
CA VAL A 212 5.44 -24.59 -29.94
C VAL A 212 5.22 -25.24 -28.57
N HIS A 213 5.87 -26.37 -28.28
CA HIS A 213 5.69 -27.08 -27.01
C HIS A 213 6.34 -26.35 -25.83
N VAL A 214 7.45 -25.63 -26.05
CA VAL A 214 8.07 -24.77 -25.02
C VAL A 214 7.17 -23.58 -24.74
N MET A 215 6.58 -22.99 -25.78
CA MET A 215 5.64 -21.89 -25.64
C MET A 215 4.35 -22.33 -24.93
N GLU A 216 3.78 -23.47 -25.30
CA GLU A 216 2.60 -24.07 -24.64
C GLU A 216 2.86 -24.31 -23.16
N TYR A 217 4.00 -24.92 -22.82
CA TYR A 217 4.39 -25.14 -21.44
C TYR A 217 4.54 -23.83 -20.65
N ALA A 218 5.29 -22.86 -21.19
CA ALA A 218 5.46 -21.56 -20.54
C ALA A 218 4.12 -20.81 -20.39
N ASN A 219 3.22 -20.90 -21.37
CA ASN A 219 1.89 -20.33 -21.30
C ASN A 219 1.00 -21.06 -20.28
N GLY A 220 1.16 -22.37 -20.09
CA GLY A 220 0.50 -23.13 -19.02
C GLY A 220 0.88 -22.61 -17.63
N LEU A 221 2.19 -22.41 -17.38
CA LEU A 221 2.67 -21.81 -16.14
C LEU A 221 2.12 -20.38 -15.94
N VAL A 222 2.09 -19.58 -17.00
CA VAL A 222 1.51 -18.23 -16.97
C VAL A 222 0.02 -18.26 -16.62
N ASN A 223 -0.76 -19.15 -17.23
CA ASN A 223 -2.18 -19.29 -16.92
C ASN A 223 -2.38 -19.69 -15.45
N ASN A 224 -1.58 -20.62 -14.93
CA ASN A 224 -1.62 -21.01 -13.52
C ASN A 224 -1.26 -19.86 -12.58
N ALA A 225 -0.29 -19.02 -12.95
CA ALA A 225 0.06 -17.82 -12.19
C ALA A 225 -1.09 -16.80 -12.18
N ILE A 226 -1.72 -16.54 -13.33
CA ILE A 226 -2.87 -15.63 -13.45
C ILE A 226 -4.07 -16.14 -12.65
N ASN A 227 -4.34 -17.45 -12.70
CA ASN A 227 -5.39 -18.06 -11.89
C ASN A 227 -5.09 -17.92 -10.39
N SER A 228 -3.84 -18.12 -9.99
CA SER A 228 -3.41 -17.95 -8.59
C SER A 228 -3.54 -16.49 -8.12
N LEU A 229 -3.20 -15.52 -8.99
CA LEU A 229 -3.42 -14.09 -8.72
C LEU A 229 -4.89 -13.75 -8.58
N SER A 230 -5.74 -14.27 -9.47
CA SER A 230 -7.19 -14.04 -9.44
C SER A 230 -7.81 -14.61 -8.16
N ASN A 231 -7.41 -15.82 -7.78
CA ASN A 231 -7.82 -16.43 -6.52
C ASN A 231 -7.37 -15.59 -5.33
N TRP A 232 -6.08 -15.24 -5.25
CA TRP A 232 -5.51 -14.38 -4.21
C TRP A 232 -6.27 -13.05 -4.08
N VAL A 233 -6.62 -12.40 -5.19
CA VAL A 233 -7.45 -11.20 -5.17
C VAL A 233 -8.80 -11.48 -4.51
N SER A 234 -9.51 -12.50 -4.99
CA SER A 234 -10.87 -12.81 -4.55
C SER A 234 -10.97 -13.35 -3.12
N THR A 235 -9.93 -14.00 -2.61
CA THR A 235 -9.93 -14.65 -1.29
C THR A 235 -9.18 -13.86 -0.25
N ASP A 236 -7.98 -13.37 -0.57
CA ASP A 236 -7.06 -12.80 0.42
C ASP A 236 -7.16 -11.28 0.41
N VAL A 237 -7.15 -10.65 -0.77
CA VAL A 237 -7.23 -9.18 -0.89
C VAL A 237 -8.63 -8.66 -0.55
N GLU A 238 -9.71 -9.30 -1.02
CA GLU A 238 -11.08 -8.86 -0.69
C GLU A 238 -11.35 -8.89 0.82
N ASN A 239 -10.83 -9.91 1.50
CA ASN A 239 -11.02 -10.14 2.94
C ASN A 239 -9.91 -9.50 3.79
N LEU A 240 -9.07 -8.65 3.21
CA LEU A 240 -8.00 -7.99 3.95
C LEU A 240 -8.59 -7.21 5.14
N CYS A 241 -8.05 -7.48 6.33
CA CYS A 241 -8.44 -6.84 7.59
C CYS A 241 -9.88 -7.09 8.08
N ASP A 242 -10.57 -8.13 7.62
CA ASP A 242 -11.94 -8.44 8.05
C ASP A 242 -12.03 -9.32 9.32
N GLY A 243 -10.89 -9.81 9.84
CA GLY A 243 -10.82 -10.70 11.00
C GLY A 243 -10.82 -12.20 10.67
N SER A 244 -11.02 -12.58 9.41
CA SER A 244 -11.01 -13.97 8.94
C SER A 244 -9.62 -14.45 8.48
N SER A 245 -8.75 -13.51 8.09
CA SER A 245 -7.41 -13.81 7.57
C SER A 245 -6.31 -13.70 8.63
N SER A 246 -5.17 -14.37 8.40
CA SER A 246 -4.00 -14.26 9.29
C SER A 246 -3.38 -12.85 9.33
N GLN A 247 -3.69 -11.98 8.36
CA GLN A 247 -3.24 -10.57 8.36
C GLN A 247 -4.02 -9.69 9.34
N SER A 248 -5.16 -10.16 9.85
CA SER A 248 -6.06 -9.37 10.71
C SER A 248 -5.39 -8.86 11.99
N SER A 249 -4.39 -9.58 12.50
CA SER A 249 -3.61 -9.21 13.69
C SER A 249 -2.83 -7.90 13.51
N HIS A 250 -2.50 -7.51 12.28
CA HIS A 250 -1.79 -6.27 11.97
C HIS A 250 -2.74 -5.11 11.62
N CYS A 251 -4.01 -5.39 11.34
CA CYS A 251 -5.01 -4.39 10.98
C CYS A 251 -5.67 -3.71 12.20
N GLY A 252 -5.58 -4.33 13.37
CA GLY A 252 -6.10 -3.83 14.63
C GLY A 252 -5.11 -4.04 15.76
N GLY A 253 -5.16 -3.22 16.81
CA GLY A 253 -4.33 -3.39 18.00
C GLY A 253 -3.28 -2.29 18.25
N TRP A 254 -3.13 -1.35 17.33
CA TRP A 254 -2.24 -0.19 17.47
C TRP A 254 -2.97 1.14 17.69
N ASP A 255 -4.26 1.10 18.01
CA ASP A 255 -5.11 2.28 18.19
C ASP A 255 -4.57 3.25 19.28
N PRO A 256 -4.12 2.81 20.46
CA PRO A 256 -3.50 3.72 21.45
C PRO A 256 -2.25 4.42 20.92
N GLN A 257 -1.40 3.69 20.19
CA GLN A 257 -0.13 4.16 19.66
C GLN A 257 -0.36 5.19 18.55
N ILE A 258 -1.24 4.88 17.58
CA ILE A 258 -1.53 5.82 16.50
C ILE A 258 -2.28 7.05 17.01
N LYS A 259 -3.17 6.93 18.02
CA LYS A 259 -3.82 8.11 18.60
C LYS A 259 -2.78 9.04 19.22
N THR A 260 -1.82 8.48 19.95
CA THR A 260 -0.71 9.27 20.52
C THR A 260 0.11 9.94 19.42
N GLU A 261 0.43 9.20 18.36
CA GLU A 261 1.14 9.70 17.20
C GLU A 261 0.37 10.81 16.48
N ILE A 262 -0.94 10.66 16.29
CA ILE A 262 -1.78 11.67 15.67
C ILE A 262 -1.74 12.95 16.49
N LEU A 263 -2.00 12.83 17.79
CA LEU A 263 -2.17 13.97 18.69
C LEU A 263 -0.86 14.71 19.00
N ARG A 264 0.31 14.14 18.67
CA ARG A 264 1.60 14.82 18.84
C ARG A 264 1.80 15.98 17.85
N TRP A 265 1.10 15.95 16.72
CA TRP A 265 1.25 16.96 15.68
C TRP A 265 0.50 18.24 16.06
N PRO A 266 1.05 19.45 15.78
CA PRO A 266 0.37 20.70 16.04
C PRO A 266 -0.88 20.89 15.17
#